data_AF-A0A1A7X8J7-F1
#
_entry.id   AF-A0A1A7X8J7-F1
#
_cell.length_a   1.000
_cell.length_b   1.000
_cell.length_c   1.000
_cell.angle_alpha   90.00
_cell.angle_beta   90.00
_cell.angle_gamma   90.00
#
_symmetry.space_group_name_H-M   'P 1'
#
loop_
_entity.id
_entity.type
_entity.pdbx_description
1 polymer ?
#
loop_
_entity_poly.entity_id
_entity_poly.type
_entity_poly.pdbx_seq_one_letter_code
_entity_poly.pdbx_strand_id
1 'polypeptide(L)' 'DIFWMGAMLGVEKEDIDDFMAALGQATDGSRLPSKSFNMLEFVQRTSHNIEEMLLDCKYRGKDCGPENFTTIYTRY' A
#
# COMPACT_ATOMS: atom_id res chain seq x y z
N ASP A 1 2.12 6.07 -3.60
CA ASP A 1 1.50 7.39 -3.55
C ASP A 1 1.97 8.15 -2.31
N ILE A 2 3.28 8.32 -2.24
CA ILE A 2 3.93 8.76 -1.01
C ILE A 2 3.77 10.27 -0.81
N PHE A 3 3.48 10.98 -1.89
CA PHE A 3 3.15 12.40 -1.90
C PHE A 3 1.90 12.72 -1.07
N TRP A 4 0.78 12.01 -1.29
CA TRP A 4 -0.44 12.23 -0.51
C TRP A 4 -0.33 11.73 0.93
N MET A 5 0.58 10.79 1.18
CA MET A 5 0.78 10.17 2.49
C MET A 5 1.90 10.81 3.31
N GLY A 6 2.67 11.75 2.75
CA GLY A 6 3.79 12.39 3.45
C GLY A 6 3.38 12.90 4.83
N ALA A 7 2.23 13.57 4.91
CA ALA A 7 1.68 14.06 6.17
C ALA A 7 1.39 12.94 7.20
N MET A 8 0.97 11.75 6.76
CA MET A 8 0.75 10.59 7.65
C MET A 8 2.07 10.00 8.15
N LEU A 9 3.15 10.19 7.39
CA LEU A 9 4.53 9.83 7.75
C LEU A 9 5.25 10.94 8.52
N GLY A 10 4.57 12.07 8.82
CA GLY A 10 5.17 13.23 9.50
C GLY A 10 6.05 14.10 8.60
N VAL A 11 5.94 13.96 7.27
CA VAL A 11 6.64 14.78 6.28
C VAL A 11 5.75 15.96 5.91
N GLU A 12 6.22 17.17 6.20
CA GLU A 12 5.56 18.40 5.77
C GLU A 12 5.70 18.59 4.26
N LYS A 13 4.79 19.37 3.64
CA LYS A 13 4.79 19.50 2.16
C LYS A 13 6.06 20.15 1.64
N GLU A 14 6.61 21.05 2.45
CA GLU A 14 7.83 21.80 2.22
C GLU A 14 9.06 20.87 2.17
N ASP A 15 9.02 19.75 2.91
CA ASP A 15 10.12 18.79 3.03
C ASP A 15 9.97 17.58 2.09
N ILE A 16 8.91 17.51 1.28
CA ILE A 16 8.63 16.36 0.40
C ILE A 16 9.79 16.12 -0.59
N ASP A 17 10.41 17.17 -1.13
CA ASP A 17 11.47 17.02 -2.12
C ASP A 17 12.72 16.38 -1.51
N ASP A 18 13.12 16.81 -0.31
CA ASP A 18 14.24 16.24 0.46
C ASP A 18 13.94 14.79 0.88
N PHE A 19 12.71 14.52 1.31
CA PHE A 19 12.25 13.18 1.65
C PHE A 19 12.27 12.24 0.42
N MET A 20 11.84 12.72 -0.74
CA MET A 20 11.86 11.95 -1.99
C MET A 20 13.29 11.68 -2.47
N ALA A 21 14.18 12.65 -2.31
CA ALA A 21 15.61 12.48 -2.58
C ALA A 21 16.25 11.42 -1.67
N ALA A 22 15.91 11.40 -0.38
CA ALA A 22 16.38 10.39 0.57
C ALA A 22 15.92 8.96 0.21
N LEU A 23 14.74 8.83 -0.41
CA LEU A 23 14.22 7.56 -0.93
C LEU A 23 14.81 7.15 -2.29
N GLY A 24 15.70 7.97 -2.86
CA GLY A 24 16.24 7.76 -4.20
C GLY A 24 15.18 7.83 -5.31
N GLN A 25 14.07 8.53 -5.08
CA GLN A 25 13.04 8.74 -6.09
C GLN A 25 13.32 10.00 -6.92
N ALA A 26 13.00 9.94 -8.22
CA ALA A 26 13.14 11.08 -9.11
C ALA A 26 12.20 12.22 -8.69
N THR A 27 12.77 13.41 -8.49
CA THR A 27 12.07 14.66 -8.14
C THR A 27 11.61 15.44 -9.37
N ASP A 28 11.91 14.95 -10.58
CA ASP A 28 11.71 15.65 -11.85
C ASP A 28 10.25 15.68 -12.36
N GLY A 29 9.27 15.38 -11.52
CA GLY A 29 7.86 15.34 -11.90
C GLY A 29 7.49 14.22 -12.89
N SER A 30 8.42 13.35 -13.31
CA SER A 30 8.07 12.18 -14.14
C SER A 30 7.23 11.14 -13.37
N ARG A 31 7.33 11.16 -12.03
CA ARG A 31 6.45 10.45 -11.08
C ARG A 31 5.47 11.42 -10.39
N LEU A 32 4.87 12.33 -11.14
CA LEU A 32 3.75 13.12 -10.64
C LEU A 32 2.72 12.15 -10.02
N PRO A 33 2.37 12.30 -8.73
CA PRO A 33 1.33 11.48 -8.11
C PRO A 33 0.05 11.66 -8.92
N SER A 34 -0.80 10.62 -8.93
CA SER A 34 -2.13 10.77 -9.51
C SER A 34 -2.76 12.06 -8.97
N LYS A 35 -3.34 12.88 -9.86
CA LYS A 35 -3.95 14.18 -9.48
C LYS A 35 -4.95 14.07 -8.34
N SER A 36 -5.42 12.85 -8.06
CA SER A 36 -6.31 12.48 -6.98
C SER A 36 -5.72 11.34 -6.15
N PHE A 37 -6.02 11.37 -4.87
CA PHE A 37 -5.83 10.24 -3.96
C PHE A 37 -7.16 9.48 -3.78
N ASN A 38 -7.12 8.16 -3.81
CA ASN A 38 -8.25 7.30 -3.50
C ASN A 38 -7.87 6.33 -2.38
N MET A 39 -8.56 6.43 -1.24
CA MET A 39 -8.32 5.57 -0.07
C MET A 39 -8.51 4.08 -0.38
N LEU A 40 -9.46 3.71 -1.23
CA LEU A 40 -9.70 2.32 -1.60
C LEU A 40 -8.52 1.76 -2.41
N GLU A 41 -8.07 2.52 -3.41
CA GLU A 41 -6.91 2.14 -4.23
C GLU A 41 -5.63 2.04 -3.38
N PHE A 42 -5.49 2.96 -2.43
CA PHE A 42 -4.39 2.93 -1.48
C PHE A 42 -4.38 1.63 -0.67
N VAL A 43 -5.48 1.32 0.03
CA VAL A 43 -5.59 0.09 0.84
C VAL A 43 -5.43 -1.15 -0.02
N GLN A 44 -5.95 -1.17 -1.25
CA GLN A 44 -5.76 -2.26 -2.20
C GLN A 44 -4.29 -2.54 -2.50
N ARG A 45 -3.48 -1.50 -2.66
CA ARG A 45 -2.08 -1.61 -3.08
C ARG A 45 -1.12 -1.83 -1.91
N THR A 46 -1.45 -1.35 -0.71
CA THR A 46 -0.54 -1.36 0.44
C THR A 46 -0.99 -2.22 1.62
N SER A 47 -2.19 -2.80 1.57
CA SER A 47 -2.60 -3.79 2.58
C SER A 47 -1.73 -5.05 2.49
N HIS A 48 -1.70 -5.81 3.58
CA HIS A 48 -1.00 -7.08 3.59
C HIS A 48 -1.62 -8.05 2.58
N ASN A 49 -0.78 -8.69 1.78
CA ASN A 49 -1.23 -9.70 0.82
C ASN A 49 -1.39 -11.05 1.53
N ILE A 50 -2.57 -11.67 1.39
CA ILE A 50 -2.85 -12.99 1.95
C ILE A 50 -1.94 -14.08 1.36
N GLU A 51 -1.48 -13.96 0.12
CA GLU A 51 -0.54 -14.89 -0.50
C GLU A 51 0.83 -14.92 0.22
N GLU A 52 1.21 -13.80 0.83
CA GLU A 52 2.47 -13.69 1.59
C GLU A 52 2.29 -14.08 3.06
N MET A 53 1.09 -13.91 3.61
CA MET A 53 0.79 -14.19 5.01
C MET A 53 0.35 -15.63 5.28
N LEU A 54 -0.33 -16.28 4.33
CA LEU A 54 -0.94 -17.60 4.55
C LEU A 54 0.11 -18.71 4.47
N LEU A 55 0.71 -19.06 5.62
CA LEU A 55 1.75 -20.08 5.70
C LEU A 55 1.22 -21.52 5.62
N ASP A 56 0.02 -21.78 6.16
CA ASP A 56 -0.67 -23.09 6.10
C ASP A 56 -2.19 -22.88 6.14
N CYS A 57 -2.93 -23.70 5.41
CA CYS A 57 -4.39 -23.64 5.35
C CYS A 57 -4.97 -25.04 5.14
N LYS A 58 -5.84 -25.46 6.06
CA LYS A 58 -6.62 -26.69 5.92
C LYS A 58 -8.07 -26.51 6.32
N TYR A 59 -8.97 -26.98 5.47
CA TYR A 59 -10.39 -27.06 5.76
C TYR A 59 -10.87 -28.50 5.69
N ARG A 60 -11.33 -29.04 6.83
CA ARG A 60 -11.77 -30.44 6.97
C ARG A 60 -10.71 -31.45 6.50
N GLY A 61 -9.44 -31.15 6.79
CA GLY A 61 -8.29 -31.98 6.42
C GLY A 61 -7.88 -31.92 4.95
N LYS A 62 -8.52 -31.07 4.14
CA LYS A 62 -8.09 -30.78 2.76
C LYS A 62 -7.30 -29.49 2.74
N ASP A 63 -6.27 -29.44 1.90
CA ASP A 63 -5.49 -28.23 1.68
C ASP A 63 -6.38 -27.14 1.05
N CYS A 64 -6.16 -25.90 1.48
CA CYS A 64 -6.75 -24.71 0.91
C CYS A 64 -5.67 -23.68 0.60
N GLY A 65 -6.02 -22.66 -0.19
CA GLY A 65 -5.08 -21.61 -0.58
C GLY A 65 -5.66 -20.20 -0.47
N PRO A 66 -4.85 -19.18 -0.76
CA PRO A 66 -5.26 -17.77 -0.75
C PRO A 66 -6.48 -17.48 -1.62
N GLU A 67 -6.67 -18.23 -2.71
CA GLU A 67 -7.80 -18.14 -3.63
C GLU A 67 -9.15 -18.51 -2.99
N ASN A 68 -9.13 -19.14 -1.82
CA ASN A 68 -10.34 -19.45 -1.05
C ASN A 68 -10.75 -18.33 -0.09
N PHE A 69 -10.04 -17.20 -0.07
CA PHE A 69 -10.34 -16.04 0.75
C PHE A 69 -10.88 -14.88 -0.09
N THR A 70 -11.90 -14.20 0.41
CA THR A 70 -12.47 -13.00 -0.23
C THR A 70 -12.01 -11.76 0.52
N THR A 71 -11.41 -10.81 -0.21
CA THR A 71 -11.02 -9.52 0.37
C THR A 71 -12.25 -8.70 0.74
N ILE A 72 -12.31 -8.23 1.99
CA ILE A 72 -13.31 -7.28 2.47
C ILE A 72 -12.60 -6.08 3.12
N TYR A 73 -13.15 -4.88 2.96
CA TYR A 73 -12.60 -3.67 3.57
C TYR A 73 -13.33 -3.38 4.86
N THR A 74 -12.57 -3.30 5.95
CA THR A 74 -13.08 -2.98 7.28
C THR A 74 -12.38 -1.72 7.79
N ARG A 75 -12.57 -1.40 9.07
CA ARG A 75 -11.85 -0.30 9.71
C ARG A 75 -10.36 -0.62 9.95
N TYR A 76 -9.96 -1.88 9.81
CA TYR A 76 -8.61 -2.38 10.05
C TYR A 76 -7.83 -2.50 8.74
#